data_AF-A0A3C0BT39-F1
#
_entry.id   AF-A0A3C0BT39-F1
#
_cell.length_a   1.000
_cell.length_b   1.000
_cell.length_c   1.000
_cell.angle_alpha   90.00
_cell.angle_beta   90.00
_cell.angle_gamma   90.00
#
_symmetry.space_group_name_H-M   'P 1'
#
loop_
_entity.id
_entity.type
_entity.pdbx_description
1 polymer ?
#
loop_
_entity_poly.entity_id
_entity_poly.type
_entity_poly.pdbx_seq_one_letter_code
_entity_poly.pdbx_strand_id
1 'polypeptide(L)'
;MTSKRGTIDWTKRQAPSLAELEAIADAAYSRLPAPFRKLTGDVVIRVEDFPTDEVLDSLGIESPFDLLGLYSGVDLARKSVLDVSALPDMVFLYRRP
;
A
#
# COMPACT_ATOMS: atom_id res chain seq x y z
N MET A 1 -15.51 -15.74 -30.96
CA MET A 1 -15.23 -14.28 -30.95
C MET A 1 -13.87 -14.05 -30.32
N THR A 2 -12.81 -14.03 -31.12
CA THR A 2 -11.43 -13.93 -30.64
C THR A 2 -11.09 -12.44 -30.45
N SER A 3 -11.01 -11.99 -29.20
CA SER A 3 -10.61 -10.62 -28.87
C SER A 3 -9.14 -10.41 -29.24
N LYS A 4 -8.87 -9.48 -30.17
CA LYS A 4 -7.52 -9.03 -30.52
C LYS A 4 -6.94 -8.29 -29.31
N ARG A 5 -5.97 -8.88 -28.62
CA ARG A 5 -5.13 -8.15 -27.66
C ARG A 5 -4.33 -7.10 -28.43
N GLY A 6 -4.68 -5.83 -28.28
CA GLY A 6 -3.89 -4.72 -28.80
C GLY A 6 -2.53 -4.68 -28.11
N THR A 7 -1.47 -4.52 -28.89
CA THR A 7 -0.10 -4.34 -28.38
C THR A 7 -0.05 -3.02 -27.59
N ILE A 8 0.19 -3.09 -26.27
CA ILE A 8 0.33 -1.89 -25.44
C ILE A 8 1.71 -1.28 -25.74
N ASP A 9 1.71 -0.04 -26.24
CA ASP A 9 2.93 0.76 -26.41
C ASP A 9 3.34 1.37 -25.05
N TRP A 10 4.26 0.69 -24.35
CA TRP A 10 4.76 1.12 -23.05
C TRP A 10 5.70 2.33 -23.11
N THR A 11 6.30 2.61 -24.27
CA THR A 11 7.31 3.69 -24.41
C THR A 11 6.72 5.09 -24.22
N LYS A 12 5.40 5.23 -24.37
CA LYS A 12 4.68 6.49 -24.23
C LYS A 12 3.92 6.62 -22.92
N ARG A 13 3.99 5.62 -22.03
CA ARG A 13 3.29 5.66 -20.75
C ARG A 13 4.20 6.22 -19.66
N GLN A 14 3.63 7.09 -18.85
CA GLN A 14 4.25 7.58 -17.64
C GLN A 14 3.68 6.81 -16.44
N ALA A 15 4.52 6.60 -15.43
CA ALA A 15 4.03 6.12 -14.14
C ALA A 15 3.05 7.16 -13.57
N PRO A 16 2.01 6.73 -12.84
CA PRO A 16 1.14 7.65 -12.13
C PRO A 16 1.98 8.54 -11.20
N SER A 17 1.51 9.76 -10.98
CA SER A 17 1.92 10.61 -9.86
C SER A 17 1.47 10.00 -8.53
N LEU A 18 1.97 10.54 -7.40
CA LEU A 18 1.54 10.12 -6.06
C LEU A 18 0.02 10.27 -5.91
N ALA A 19 -0.53 11.44 -6.26
CA ALA A 19 -1.97 11.71 -6.17
C ALA A 19 -2.82 10.78 -7.06
N GLU A 20 -2.33 10.44 -8.26
CA GLU A 20 -3.03 9.47 -9.11
C GLU A 20 -2.99 8.06 -8.51
N LEU A 21 -1.87 7.66 -7.91
CA LEU A 21 -1.75 6.37 -7.24
C LEU A 21 -2.60 6.31 -5.95
N GLU A 22 -2.70 7.41 -5.19
CA GLU A 22 -3.62 7.55 -4.06
C GLU A 22 -5.08 7.35 -4.51
N ALA A 23 -5.49 8.03 -5.57
CA ALA A 23 -6.84 7.86 -6.12
C ALA A 23 -7.11 6.41 -6.59
N ILE A 24 -6.09 5.75 -7.17
CA ILE A 24 -6.18 4.33 -7.55
C ILE A 24 -6.33 3.44 -6.30
N ALA A 25 -5.55 3.72 -5.25
CA ALA A 25 -5.59 2.98 -3.99
C ALA A 25 -6.95 3.12 -3.30
N ASP A 26 -7.49 4.34 -3.20
CA ASP A 26 -8.82 4.62 -2.64
C ASP A 26 -9.92 3.91 -3.43
N ALA A 27 -9.84 3.95 -4.76
CA ALA A 27 -10.79 3.26 -5.61
C ALA A 27 -10.69 1.74 -5.46
N ALA A 28 -9.48 1.18 -5.31
CA ALA A 28 -9.28 -0.25 -5.07
C ALA A 28 -9.82 -0.66 -3.70
N TYR A 29 -9.52 0.13 -2.66
CA TYR A 29 -9.97 -0.09 -1.29
C TYR A 29 -11.50 -0.05 -1.17
N SER A 30 -12.14 0.90 -1.86
CA SER A 30 -13.61 1.03 -1.91
C SER A 30 -14.30 -0.13 -2.61
N ARG A 31 -13.59 -0.83 -3.51
CA ARG A 31 -14.11 -2.01 -4.22
C ARG A 31 -13.82 -3.34 -3.52
N LEU A 32 -13.15 -3.33 -2.37
CA LEU A 32 -12.90 -4.56 -1.62
C LEU A 32 -14.22 -5.25 -1.25
N PRO A 33 -14.33 -6.59 -1.42
CA PRO A 33 -15.51 -7.32 -0.99
C PRO A 33 -15.81 -7.08 0.49
N ALA A 34 -17.08 -6.93 0.83
CA ALA A 34 -17.54 -6.56 2.18
C ALA A 34 -16.95 -7.41 3.32
N PRO A 35 -16.73 -8.74 3.19
CA PRO A 35 -16.09 -9.52 4.24
C PRO A 35 -14.67 -9.03 4.57
N PHE A 36 -13.88 -8.66 3.55
CA PHE A 36 -12.52 -8.15 3.77
C PHE A 36 -12.53 -6.72 4.28
N ARG A 37 -13.39 -5.87 3.70
CA ARG A 37 -13.50 -4.45 4.11
C ARG A 37 -13.88 -4.27 5.57
N LYS A 38 -14.61 -5.23 6.16
CA LYS A 38 -14.93 -5.26 7.59
C LYS A 38 -13.74 -5.61 8.48
N LEU A 39 -12.78 -6.39 7.97
CA LEU A 39 -11.60 -6.80 8.71
C LEU A 39 -10.52 -5.72 8.75
N THR A 40 -10.57 -4.73 7.86
CA THR A 40 -9.52 -3.70 7.75
C THR A 40 -9.60 -2.60 8.82
N GLY A 41 -10.72 -2.49 9.56
CA GLY A 41 -10.88 -1.45 10.58
C GLY A 41 -10.62 -0.03 10.06
N ASP A 42 -9.96 0.79 10.90
CA ASP A 42 -9.56 2.17 10.61
C ASP A 42 -8.16 2.24 9.96
N VAL A 43 -7.90 1.39 8.96
CA VAL A 43 -6.61 1.43 8.25
C VAL A 43 -6.45 2.69 7.42
N VAL A 44 -5.27 3.31 7.53
CA VAL A 44 -4.84 4.45 6.73
C VAL A 44 -3.95 3.97 5.60
N ILE A 45 -4.29 4.30 4.35
CA ILE A 45 -3.44 4.02 3.20
C ILE A 45 -2.59 5.25 2.91
N ARG A 46 -1.27 5.07 2.80
CA ARG A 46 -0.30 6.10 2.41
C ARG A 46 0.42 5.70 1.14
N VAL A 47 0.65 6.67 0.28
CA VAL A 47 1.43 6.49 -0.94
C VAL A 47 2.70 7.31 -0.84
N GLU A 48 3.84 6.66 -1.04
CA GLU A 48 5.16 7.29 -0.98
C GLU A 48 5.98 6.89 -2.20
N ASP A 49 7.06 7.63 -2.49
CA ASP A 49 7.92 7.28 -3.61
C ASP A 49 8.73 6.00 -3.33
N PHE A 50 9.31 5.91 -2.13
CA PHE A 50 10.18 4.82 -1.69
C PHE A 50 10.02 4.56 -0.18
N PRO A 51 10.32 3.35 0.31
CA PRO A 51 10.48 3.11 1.75
C PRO A 51 11.64 3.89 2.33
N THR A 52 11.60 4.14 3.64
CA THR A 52 12.76 4.70 4.36
C THR A 52 13.85 3.65 4.56
N ASP A 53 15.09 4.09 4.76
CA ASP A 53 16.22 3.19 5.01
C ASP A 53 15.98 2.33 6.26
N GLU A 54 15.36 2.89 7.31
CA GLU A 54 15.04 2.14 8.53
C GLU A 54 14.03 1.02 8.28
N VAL A 55 13.06 1.25 7.39
CA VAL A 55 12.11 0.21 6.97
C VAL A 55 12.85 -0.90 6.23
N LEU A 56 13.71 -0.55 5.28
CA LEU A 56 14.49 -1.52 4.50
C LEU A 56 15.40 -2.36 5.40
N ASP A 57 16.14 -1.70 6.29
CA ASP A 57 17.04 -2.35 7.26
C ASP A 57 16.27 -3.31 8.18
N SER A 58 15.11 -2.88 8.68
CA SER A 58 14.28 -3.71 9.58
C SER A 58 13.74 -4.97 8.91
N LEU A 59 13.57 -4.94 7.59
CA LEU A 59 13.06 -6.05 6.78
C LEU A 59 14.19 -6.85 6.11
N GLY A 60 15.44 -6.39 6.20
CA GLY A 60 16.59 -6.99 5.50
C GLY A 60 16.48 -6.90 3.98
N ILE A 61 15.90 -5.82 3.46
CA ILE A 61 15.69 -5.59 2.03
C ILE A 61 16.86 -4.74 1.49
N GLU A 62 17.56 -5.24 0.48
CA GLU A 62 18.76 -4.60 -0.06
C GLU A 62 18.46 -3.46 -1.04
N SER A 63 17.29 -3.49 -1.68
CA SER A 63 16.90 -2.51 -2.69
C SER A 63 15.49 -1.99 -2.43
N PRO A 64 15.27 -0.65 -2.48
CA PRO A 64 13.92 -0.08 -2.36
C PRO A 64 12.97 -0.54 -3.47
N PHE A 65 13.53 -1.08 -4.56
CA PHE A 65 12.80 -1.65 -5.68
C PHE A 65 12.18 -3.03 -5.38
N ASP A 66 12.60 -3.66 -4.28
CA ASP A 66 12.10 -4.99 -3.90
C ASP A 66 10.87 -4.91 -2.98
N LEU A 67 10.45 -3.70 -2.59
CA LEU A 67 9.31 -3.48 -1.69
C LEU A 67 8.21 -2.66 -2.37
N LEU A 68 7.09 -3.32 -2.69
CA LEU A 68 5.92 -2.68 -3.32
C LEU A 68 5.00 -1.96 -2.32
N GLY A 69 5.03 -2.40 -1.06
CA GLY A 69 4.19 -1.85 -0.01
C GLY A 69 4.43 -2.54 1.33
N LEU A 70 3.97 -1.89 2.39
CA LEU A 70 4.18 -2.31 3.77
C LEU A 70 2.89 -2.20 4.58
N TYR A 71 2.52 -3.25 5.30
CA TYR A 71 1.54 -3.14 6.37
C TYR A 71 2.26 -2.89 7.70
N SER A 72 1.86 -1.84 8.41
CA SER A 72 2.37 -1.47 9.74
C SER A 72 1.21 -1.32 10.70
N GLY A 73 1.10 -2.23 11.66
CA GLY A 73 0.05 -2.22 12.67
C GLY A 73 0.59 -2.54 14.04
N VAL A 74 -0.10 -2.09 15.08
CA VAL A 74 0.23 -2.47 16.47
C VAL A 74 -0.36 -3.85 16.71
N ASP A 75 0.47 -4.81 17.13
CA ASP A 75 0.04 -6.18 17.40
C ASP A 75 -1.27 -6.21 18.22
N LEU A 76 -2.32 -6.83 17.67
CA LEU A 76 -3.63 -6.98 18.31
C LEU A 76 -3.52 -7.59 19.72
N ALA A 77 -2.47 -8.38 20.00
CA ALA A 77 -2.17 -8.96 21.31
C ALA A 77 -1.67 -7.94 22.35
N ARG A 78 -1.24 -6.74 21.93
CA ARG A 78 -0.76 -5.65 22.80
C ARG A 78 -1.78 -4.51 22.99
N LYS A 79 -3.07 -4.75 22.72
CA LYS A 79 -4.17 -3.94 23.26
C LYS A 79 -4.26 -4.12 24.78
N SER A 80 -3.26 -3.63 25.50
CA SER A 80 -3.24 -3.55 26.96
C SER A 80 -3.66 -2.15 27.41
N VAL A 81 -4.40 -2.10 28.51
CA VAL A 81 -5.37 -1.08 28.97
C VAL A 81 -4.74 0.28 29.39
N LEU A 82 -3.54 0.65 28.93
CA LEU A 82 -2.81 1.81 29.45
C LEU A 82 -2.42 2.80 28.34
N ASP A 83 -3.31 3.76 28.11
CA ASP A 83 -3.03 5.18 27.83
C ASP A 83 -2.10 5.58 26.66
N VAL A 84 -1.94 4.74 25.64
CA VAL A 84 -1.38 5.17 24.35
C VAL A 84 -2.51 5.14 23.34
N SER A 85 -2.88 6.30 22.78
CA SER A 85 -3.74 6.37 21.60
C SER A 85 -3.18 5.40 20.56
N ALA A 86 -3.85 4.28 20.35
CA ALA A 86 -3.39 3.28 19.41
C ALA A 86 -3.37 3.94 18.03
N LEU A 87 -2.17 4.15 17.48
CA LEU A 87 -2.04 4.63 16.11
C LEU A 87 -2.81 3.66 15.20
N PRO A 88 -3.57 4.17 14.22
CA PRO A 88 -4.29 3.32 13.29
C PRO A 88 -3.32 2.41 12.54
N ASP A 89 -3.80 1.24 12.13
CA ASP A 89 -3.05 0.40 11.19
C ASP A 89 -2.79 1.19 9.90
N MET A 90 -1.61 1.03 9.32
CA MET A 90 -1.17 1.74 8.13
C MET A 90 -0.79 0.76 7.02
N VAL A 91 -1.17 1.09 5.80
CA VAL A 91 -0.71 0.42 4.57
C VAL A 91 0.04 1.45 3.73
N PHE A 92 1.32 1.23 3.52
CA PHE A 92 2.15 2.00 2.60
C PHE A 92 2.14 1.33 1.23
N LEU A 93 2.00 2.12 0.17
CA LEU A 93 2.17 1.72 -1.22
C LEU A 93 3.30 2.56 -1.80
N TYR A 94 4.34 1.91 -2.33
CA TYR A 94 5.48 2.62 -2.91
C TYR A 94 5.30 2.75 -4.42
N ARG A 95 5.38 3.99 -4.92
CA ARG A 95 5.11 4.34 -6.32
C ARG A 95 6.24 3.96 -7.26
N ARG A 96 7.46 3.95 -6.75
CA ARG A 96 8.68 3.62 -7.50
C ARG A 96 9.41 2.46 -6.83
N PRO A 97 8.81 1.26 -6.79
CA PRO A 97 9.60 0.08 -6.56
C PRO A 97 10.37 -0.27 -7.85
#